data_AF-L9XA54-F1
#
_entry.id   AF-L9XA54-F1
#
_cell.length_a   1.000
_cell.length_b   1.000
_cell.length_c   1.000
_cell.angle_alpha   90.00
_cell.angle_beta   90.00
_cell.angle_gamma   90.00
#
_symmetry.space_group_name_H-M   'P 1'
#
loop_
_entity.id
_entity.type
_entity.pdbx_description
1 polymer ?
#
loop_
_entity_poly.entity_id
_entity_poly.type
_entity_poly.pdbx_seq_one_letter_code
_entity_poly.pdbx_strand_id
1 'polypeptide(L)' 'MADSTDEDAIECRQCGDPVESTTDRRVVTTVEDGQTEYEYFCDDDCLGDWNP' A
#
# COMPACT_ATOMS: atom_id res chain seq x y z
N MET A 1 9.07 3.59 -27.90
CA MET A 1 9.01 4.30 -26.62
C MET A 1 8.59 3.25 -25.62
N ALA A 2 9.52 2.77 -24.79
CA ALA A 2 9.26 1.66 -23.89
C ALA A 2 8.47 2.19 -22.68
N ASP A 3 7.23 1.71 -22.57
CA ASP A 3 6.67 1.11 -21.36
C ASP A 3 7.02 1.84 -20.06
N SER A 4 6.18 2.81 -19.69
CA SER A 4 6.04 3.20 -18.29
C SER A 4 5.41 2.02 -17.55
N THR A 5 6.19 0.98 -17.25
CA THR A 5 5.91 0.08 -16.13
C THR A 5 6.10 0.89 -14.85
N ASP A 6 5.18 1.83 -14.66
CA ASP A 6 4.87 2.60 -13.46
C ASP A 6 3.34 2.44 -13.23
N GLU A 7 2.74 1.39 -13.79
CA GLU A 7 1.28 1.27 -13.90
C GLU A 7 0.62 0.67 -12.65
N ASP A 8 1.37 0.11 -11.70
CA ASP A 8 0.83 -0.33 -10.40
C ASP A 8 1.92 -0.33 -9.29
N ALA A 9 2.80 0.67 -9.27
CA ALA A 9 3.71 0.86 -8.13
C ALA A 9 2.87 1.35 -6.94
N ILE A 10 2.42 0.40 -6.14
CA ILE A 10 1.65 0.70 -4.94
C ILE A 10 2.57 1.34 -3.92
N GLU A 11 2.24 2.54 -3.43
CA GLU A 11 3.04 3.24 -2.43
C GLU A 11 2.57 2.90 -1.01
N CYS A 12 3.49 2.90 -0.05
CA CYS A 12 3.17 2.66 1.34
C CYS A 12 2.39 3.85 1.90
N ARG A 13 1.19 3.64 2.43
CA ARG A 13 0.34 4.72 2.98
C ARG A 13 1.01 5.45 4.14
N GLN A 14 1.93 4.78 4.85
CA GLN A 14 2.63 5.36 6.02
C GLN A 14 3.85 6.19 5.63
N CYS A 15 4.76 5.66 4.83
CA CYS A 15 6.04 6.31 4.53
C CYS A 15 6.16 6.86 3.09
N GLY A 16 5.24 6.48 2.19
CA GLY A 16 5.28 6.82 0.76
C GLY A 16 6.32 6.04 -0.05
N ASP A 17 7.01 5.07 0.56
CA ASP A 17 8.00 4.26 -0.15
C ASP A 17 7.29 3.27 -1.11
N PRO A 18 7.85 3.00 -2.30
CA PRO A 18 7.26 2.03 -3.23
C PRO A 18 7.21 0.64 -2.59
N VAL A 19 6.00 0.14 -2.41
CA VAL A 19 5.75 -1.24 -1.99
C VAL A 19 6.00 -2.12 -3.20
N GLU A 20 7.23 -2.61 -3.30
CA GLU A 20 7.58 -3.63 -4.27
C GLU A 20 6.54 -4.77 -4.20
N SER A 21 6.21 -5.36 -5.36
CA SER A 21 5.27 -6.48 -5.48
C SER A 21 5.78 -7.80 -4.86
N THR A 22 6.63 -7.67 -3.85
CA THR A 22 7.09 -8.73 -2.95
C THR A 22 5.93 -9.24 -2.08
N THR A 23 6.04 -10.51 -1.70
CA THR A 23 5.00 -11.23 -0.92
C THR A 23 4.83 -10.68 0.50
N ASP A 24 5.78 -9.88 0.99
CA ASP A 24 5.85 -9.41 2.37
C ASP A 24 5.02 -8.14 2.64
N ARG A 25 4.48 -7.50 1.60
CA ARG A 25 3.62 -6.33 1.76
C ARG A 25 2.40 -6.61 2.64
N ARG A 26 2.02 -5.63 3.46
CA ARG A 26 0.79 -5.69 4.26
C ARG A 26 -0.30 -4.90 3.56
N VAL A 27 -1.50 -5.47 3.51
CA VAL A 27 -2.67 -4.82 2.94
C VAL A 27 -3.75 -4.81 3.99
N VAL A 28 -4.21 -3.62 4.36
CA VAL A 28 -5.38 -3.42 5.20
C VAL A 28 -6.55 -3.09 4.31
N THR A 29 -7.68 -3.73 4.58
CA THR A 29 -8.93 -3.42 3.91
C THR A 29 -9.86 -2.80 4.92
N THR A 30 -10.11 -1.51 4.77
CA THR A 30 -11.06 -0.76 5.59
C THR A 30 -12.35 -0.55 4.82
N VAL A 31 -13.46 -0.37 5.54
CA VAL A 31 -14.76 -0.07 4.93
C VAL A 31 -15.29 1.20 5.57
N GLU A 32 -15.19 2.30 4.83
CA GLU A 32 -15.61 3.63 5.24
C GLU A 32 -16.82 4.03 4.39
N ASP A 33 -17.95 4.37 5.01
CA ASP A 33 -19.19 4.78 4.31
C ASP A 33 -19.67 3.79 3.23
N GLY A 34 -19.42 2.49 3.42
CA GLY A 34 -19.75 1.44 2.46
C GLY A 34 -18.81 1.35 1.25
N GLN A 35 -17.73 2.13 1.23
CA GLN A 35 -16.65 2.04 0.27
C GLN A 35 -15.51 1.22 0.86
N THR A 36 -15.02 0.25 0.09
CA THR A 36 -13.87 -0.56 0.48
C THR A 36 -12.60 0.15 0.03
N GLU A 37 -11.77 0.55 0.99
CA GLU A 37 -10.45 1.11 0.74
C GLU A 37 -9.36 0.07 1.02
N TYR A 38 -8.35 0.07 0.17
CA TYR A 38 -7.19 -0.82 0.28
C TYR A 38 -5.98 0.02 0.60
N GLU A 39 -5.43 -0.19 1.78
CA GLU A 39 -4.25 0.52 2.25
C GLU A 39 -3.07 -0.43 2.28
N TYR A 40 -2.02 -0.01 1.61
CA TYR A 40 -0.84 -0.83 1.40
C TYR A 40 0.30 -0.31 2.25
N PHE A 41 1.06 -1.25 2.83
CA PHE A 41 2.19 -0.95 3.67
C PHE A 41 3.36 -1.84 3.25
N CYS A 42 4.56 -1.26 3.26
CA CYS A 42 5.78 -1.98 2.93
C CYS A 42 6.05 -3.10 3.95
N ASP A 43 5.79 -2.84 5.24
CA ASP A 43 6.12 -3.74 6.35
C ASP A 43 5.11 -3.63 7.50
N ASP A 44 5.21 -4.53 8.47
CA ASP A 44 4.39 -4.50 9.70
C ASP A 44 4.71 -3.32 10.64
N ASP A 45 5.93 -2.77 10.59
CA ASP A 45 6.30 -1.59 11.38
C ASP A 45 5.50 -0.36 10.93
N CYS A 46 5.45 -0.13 9.61
CA CYS A 46 4.62 0.92 9.01
C CYS A 46 3.12 0.70 9.29
N LEU A 47 2.66 -0.54 9.26
CA LEU A 47 1.28 -0.89 9.62
C LEU A 47 0.99 -0.62 11.10
N GLY A 48 1.94 -0.88 12.01
CA GLY A 48 1.77 -0.72 13.45
C GLY A 48 1.81 0.74 13.92
N ASP A 49 2.61 1.58 13.26
CA ASP A 49 2.65 3.03 13.50
C ASP A 49 1.44 3.74 12.90
N TRP A 50 0.89 3.17 11.82
CA TRP A 50 -0.29 3.68 11.17
C TRP A 50 -1.53 3.62 12.07
N ASN A 51 -2.22 4.76 12.21
CA ASN A 51 -3.47 4.90 12.97
C ASN A 51 -4.58 5.40 12.03
N PRO A 52 -5.53 4.54 11.62
CA PRO A 52 -6.67 4.93 10.78
C PRO A 52 -7.59 5.96 11.44
#